data_AF-A0A7J8YNW1-F1
#
_entry.id   AF-A0A7J8YNW1-F1
#
_cell.length_a   1.000
_cell.length_b   1.000
_cell.length_c   1.000
_cell.angle_alpha   90.00
_cell.angle_beta   90.00
_cell.angle_gamma   90.00
#
_symmetry.space_group_name_H-M   'P 1'
#
loop_
_entity.id
_entity.type
_entity.pdbx_description
1 polymer ?
#
loop_
_entity_poly.entity_id
_entity_poly.type
_entity_poly.pdbx_seq_one_letter_code
_entity_poly.pdbx_strand_id
1 'polypeptide(L)'
;MDGSGVSPIQSSNQALIRQMIVNPIYGIAPNEKIIEIELHNLAKVLDVYEERLSEYKYLGGDFYSMADLHHIPDLVYFMRSSKSSIVTSQPCVNAWWNDISSRPASVKVVELMKL
;
A
#
# COMPACT_ATOMS: atom_id res chain seq x y z
N MET A 1 -3.90 17.91 22.33
CA MET A 1 -3.25 17.58 21.06
C MET A 1 -4.15 16.59 20.36
N ASP A 2 -5.01 17.07 19.49
CA ASP A 2 -5.96 16.25 18.74
C ASP A 2 -5.23 15.54 17.60
N GLY A 3 -5.35 14.21 17.53
CA GLY A 3 -4.65 13.37 16.55
C GLY A 3 -5.16 13.52 15.10
N SER A 4 -5.74 14.68 14.78
CA SER A 4 -6.36 15.08 13.51
C SER A 4 -5.34 15.50 12.44
N GLY A 5 -4.04 15.48 12.76
CA GLY A 5 -2.95 15.80 11.84
C GLY A 5 -2.86 14.80 10.69
N VAL A 6 -3.75 14.94 9.71
CA VAL A 6 -3.58 14.42 8.36
C VAL A 6 -3.08 15.60 7.54
N SER A 7 -1.79 15.58 7.21
CA SER A 7 -1.18 16.60 6.35
C SER A 7 -1.77 16.48 4.93
N PRO A 8 -1.97 17.59 4.18
CA PRO A 8 -2.59 17.59 2.85
C PRO A 8 -1.84 16.81 1.74
N ILE A 9 -0.75 16.14 2.09
CA ILE A 9 0.19 15.45 1.19
C ILE A 9 0.20 13.94 1.48
N GLN A 10 -0.57 13.45 2.46
CA GLN A 10 -0.53 12.05 2.83
C GLN A 10 -1.24 11.21 1.78
N SER A 11 -0.51 10.32 1.11
CA SER A 11 -1.10 9.37 0.15
C SER A 11 -2.07 8.44 0.88
N SER A 12 -3.17 8.03 0.22
CA SER A 12 -4.21 7.18 0.85
C SER A 12 -3.64 5.95 1.55
N ASN A 13 -2.57 5.35 1.01
CA ASN A 13 -1.91 4.20 1.61
C ASN A 13 -1.25 4.53 2.97
N GLN A 14 -0.63 5.71 3.11
CA GLN A 14 -0.01 6.15 4.36
C GLN A 14 -1.05 6.43 5.45
N ALA A 15 -2.19 7.01 5.10
CA ALA A 15 -3.27 7.25 6.04
C ALA A 15 -3.84 5.93 6.58
N LEU A 16 -4.01 4.93 5.71
CA LEU A 16 -4.42 3.57 6.10
C LEU A 16 -3.42 2.91 7.03
N ILE A 17 -2.12 2.94 6.70
CA ILE A 17 -1.07 2.37 7.57
C ILE A 17 -1.06 3.07 8.93
N ARG A 18 -1.22 4.39 8.96
CA ARG A 18 -1.30 5.14 10.23
C ARG A 18 -2.46 4.64 11.09
N GLN A 19 -3.65 4.54 10.52
CA GLN A 19 -4.84 4.13 11.29
C GLN A 19 -4.79 2.65 11.69
N MET A 20 -4.36 1.78 10.79
CA MET A 20 -4.48 0.32 10.96
C MET A 20 -3.28 -0.33 11.66
N ILE A 21 -2.10 0.28 11.58
CA ILE A 21 -0.85 -0.29 12.10
C ILE A 21 -0.25 0.61 13.18
N VAL A 22 0.03 1.88 12.84
CA VAL A 22 0.79 2.78 13.72
C VAL A 22 0.00 3.14 14.97
N ASN A 23 -1.26 3.57 14.83
CA ASN A 23 -2.11 3.94 15.96
C ASN A 23 -2.26 2.79 16.99
N PRO A 24 -2.58 1.54 16.58
CA PRO A 24 -2.61 0.40 17.50
C PRO A 24 -1.30 0.16 18.25
N ILE A 25 -0.14 0.31 17.60
CA ILE A 25 1.18 0.16 18.25
C ILE A 25 1.36 1.16 19.39
N TYR A 26 0.81 2.38 19.24
CA TYR A 26 0.84 3.42 20.27
C TYR A 26 -0.36 3.39 21.22
N GLY A 27 -1.20 2.35 21.17
CA GLY A 27 -2.41 2.26 22.01
C GLY A 27 -3.49 3.28 21.65
N ILE A 28 -3.43 3.86 20.46
CA ILE A 28 -4.43 4.79 19.92
C ILE A 28 -5.45 3.98 19.12
N ALA A 29 -6.74 4.18 19.41
CA ALA A 29 -7.80 3.52 18.66
C ALA A 29 -7.81 3.99 17.19
N PRO A 30 -7.93 3.07 16.21
CA PRO A 30 -8.12 3.42 14.80
C PRO A 30 -9.38 4.25 14.58
N ASN A 31 -9.34 5.18 13.62
CA ASN A 31 -10.52 5.88 13.15
C ASN A 31 -11.11 5.16 11.94
N GLU A 32 -12.16 4.37 12.17
CA GLU A 32 -12.81 3.55 11.12
C GLU A 32 -13.36 4.39 9.96
N LYS A 33 -13.85 5.60 10.23
CA LYS A 33 -14.35 6.48 9.17
C LYS A 33 -13.23 6.90 8.20
N ILE A 34 -12.03 7.16 8.71
CA ILE A 34 -10.86 7.45 7.88
C ILE A 34 -10.46 6.21 7.09
N ILE A 35 -10.48 5.03 7.72
CA ILE A 35 -10.16 3.77 7.06
C ILE A 35 -11.10 3.51 5.88
N GLU A 36 -12.41 3.67 6.05
CA GLU A 36 -13.39 3.45 4.98
C GLU A 36 -13.21 4.42 3.81
N ILE A 37 -13.01 5.71 4.10
CA ILE A 37 -12.79 6.74 3.07
C ILE A 37 -11.52 6.43 2.27
N GLU A 38 -10.42 6.13 2.96
CA GLU A 38 -9.15 5.89 2.28
C GLU A 38 -9.09 4.54 1.58
N LEU A 39 -9.81 3.51 2.05
CA LEU A 39 -9.97 2.26 1.30
C LEU A 39 -10.70 2.49 -0.02
N HIS A 40 -11.76 3.30 -0.02
CA HIS A 40 -12.47 3.65 -1.25
C HIS A 40 -11.61 4.49 -2.20
N ASN A 41 -10.79 5.41 -1.68
CA ASN A 41 -9.83 6.16 -2.50
C ASN A 41 -8.75 5.24 -3.08
N LEU A 42 -8.22 4.32 -2.26
CA LEU A 42 -7.22 3.34 -2.70
C LEU A 42 -7.79 2.42 -3.77
N ALA A 43 -9.04 1.97 -3.66
CA ALA A 43 -9.71 1.16 -4.68
C ALA A 43 -9.58 1.80 -6.07
N LYS A 44 -9.93 3.10 -6.17
CA LYS A 44 -9.88 3.85 -7.43
C LYS A 44 -8.47 4.02 -7.97
N VAL A 45 -7.48 4.20 -7.10
CA VAL A 45 -6.07 4.26 -7.51
C VAL A 45 -5.64 2.91 -8.08
N LEU A 46 -6.04 1.82 -7.43
CA LEU A 46 -5.72 0.48 -7.88
C LEU A 46 -6.44 0.13 -9.19
N ASP A 47 -7.67 0.60 -9.42
CA ASP A 47 -8.36 0.43 -10.70
C ASP A 47 -7.54 1.02 -11.87
N VAL A 48 -6.93 2.20 -11.66
CA VAL A 48 -6.02 2.82 -12.64
C VAL A 48 -4.73 2.00 -12.79
N TYR A 49 -4.23 1.41 -11.70
CA TYR A 49 -3.05 0.55 -11.76
C TYR A 49 -3.35 -0.75 -12.51
N GLU A 50 -4.52 -1.34 -12.32
CA GLU A 50 -4.96 -2.55 -13.02
C GLU A 50 -5.01 -2.31 -14.53
N GLU A 51 -5.61 -1.20 -14.97
CA GLU A 51 -5.60 -0.79 -16.39
C GLU A 51 -4.16 -0.61 -16.89
N ARG A 52 -3.35 0.17 -16.18
CA ARG A 52 -1.94 0.42 -16.55
C ARG A 52 -1.11 -0.86 -16.64
N LEU A 53 -1.29 -1.79 -15.69
CA LEU A 53 -0.55 -3.03 -15.58
C LEU A 53 -1.07 -4.13 -16.51
N SER A 54 -2.27 -3.95 -17.07
CA SER A 54 -2.77 -4.79 -18.16
C SER A 54 -2.02 -4.53 -19.47
N GLU A 55 -1.50 -3.31 -19.65
CA GLU A 55 -0.74 -2.91 -20.85
C GLU A 55 0.78 -3.04 -20.65
N TYR A 56 1.27 -2.74 -19.45
CA TYR A 56 2.70 -2.70 -19.14
C TYR A 56 3.05 -3.58 -17.95
N LYS A 57 4.26 -4.15 -17.95
CA LYS A 57 4.68 -5.03 -16.85
C LYS A 57 4.81 -4.31 -15.49
N TYR A 58 5.20 -3.03 -15.51
CA TYR A 58 5.45 -2.21 -14.33
C TYR A 58 4.77 -0.85 -14.47
N LEU A 59 4.64 -0.11 -13.36
CA LEU A 59 3.96 1.19 -13.37
C LEU A 59 4.66 2.20 -14.30
N GLY A 60 6.00 2.15 -14.31
CA GLY A 60 6.84 2.97 -15.17
C GLY A 60 6.92 2.53 -16.65
N GLY A 61 6.33 1.39 -17.02
CA GLY A 61 6.46 0.79 -18.35
C GLY A 61 6.97 -0.65 -18.28
N ASP A 62 7.82 -1.07 -19.23
CA ASP A 62 8.24 -2.47 -19.35
C ASP A 62 9.41 -2.87 -18.43
N PHE A 63 10.00 -1.91 -17.72
CA PHE A 63 11.11 -2.15 -16.81
C PHE A 63 10.81 -1.68 -15.39
N TYR A 64 11.28 -2.47 -14.43
CA TYR A 64 11.20 -2.11 -13.02
C TYR A 64 11.94 -0.81 -12.76
N SER A 65 11.27 0.10 -12.08
CA SER A 65 11.75 1.47 -11.90
C SER A 65 11.58 1.94 -10.47
N MET A 66 12.03 3.16 -10.21
CA MET A 66 11.80 3.82 -8.94
C MET A 66 10.29 4.03 -8.69
N ALA A 67 9.45 4.10 -9.72
CA ALA A 67 8.01 4.18 -9.55
C ALA A 67 7.41 2.91 -8.93
N ASP A 68 8.04 1.74 -9.07
CA ASP A 68 7.58 0.49 -8.43
C ASP A 68 8.21 0.30 -7.05
N LEU A 69 9.48 0.70 -6.91
CA LEU A 69 10.23 0.54 -5.67
C LEU A 69 9.63 1.34 -4.50
N HIS A 70 9.13 2.54 -4.77
CA HIS A 70 8.55 3.40 -3.73
C HIS A 70 7.34 2.79 -3.02
N HIS A 71 6.64 1.83 -3.64
CA HIS A 71 5.47 1.20 -3.04
C HIS A 71 5.82 0.13 -2.02
N ILE A 72 7.03 -0.43 -2.05
CA ILE A 72 7.40 -1.59 -1.22
C ILE A 72 7.17 -1.33 0.28
N PRO A 73 7.71 -0.26 0.90
CA PRO A 73 7.60 -0.13 2.36
C PRO A 73 6.15 -0.05 2.85
N ASP A 74 5.34 0.77 2.17
CA ASP A 74 3.96 0.98 2.57
C ASP A 74 3.09 -0.26 2.27
N LEU A 75 3.24 -0.83 1.08
CA LEU A 75 2.41 -1.94 0.63
C LEU A 75 2.70 -3.23 1.40
N VAL A 76 3.94 -3.47 1.89
CA VAL A 76 4.23 -4.60 2.79
C VAL A 76 3.36 -4.57 4.03
N TYR A 77 3.24 -3.41 4.70
CA TYR A 77 2.43 -3.29 5.90
C TYR A 77 0.93 -3.40 5.60
N PHE A 78 0.48 -2.78 4.51
CA PHE A 78 -0.89 -2.91 4.07
C PHE A 78 -1.28 -4.38 3.78
N MET A 79 -0.39 -5.13 3.13
CA MET A 79 -0.60 -6.54 2.79
C MET A 79 -0.64 -7.47 4.01
N ARG A 80 -0.07 -7.06 5.14
CA ARG A 80 -0.19 -7.78 6.43
C ARG A 80 -1.53 -7.53 7.13
N SER A 81 -2.33 -6.58 6.65
CA SER A 81 -3.63 -6.25 7.26
C SER A 81 -4.77 -7.15 6.77
N SER A 82 -5.91 -7.09 7.45
CA SER A 82 -7.15 -7.77 7.03
C SER A 82 -7.79 -7.18 5.77
N LYS A 83 -7.28 -6.07 5.23
CA LYS A 83 -7.82 -5.39 4.04
C LYS A 83 -6.97 -5.62 2.78
N SER A 84 -5.98 -6.50 2.84
CA SER A 84 -5.10 -6.86 1.72
C SER A 84 -5.87 -7.38 0.49
N SER A 85 -7.09 -7.87 0.68
CA SER A 85 -7.94 -8.39 -0.40
C SER A 85 -8.17 -7.39 -1.52
N ILE A 86 -8.18 -6.08 -1.24
CA ILE A 86 -8.36 -5.03 -2.25
C ILE A 86 -7.25 -5.02 -3.31
N VAL A 87 -6.05 -5.47 -2.93
CA VAL A 87 -4.90 -5.64 -3.82
C VAL A 87 -4.95 -7.02 -4.47
N THR A 88 -5.14 -8.08 -3.68
CA THR A 88 -5.09 -9.45 -4.20
C THR A 88 -6.26 -9.80 -5.13
N SER A 89 -7.38 -9.08 -5.06
CA SER A 89 -8.55 -9.28 -5.93
C SER A 89 -8.36 -8.71 -7.34
N GLN A 90 -7.34 -7.89 -7.56
CA GLN A 90 -7.04 -7.25 -8.85
C GLN A 90 -5.90 -8.01 -9.53
N PRO A 91 -6.16 -8.79 -10.60
CA PRO A 91 -5.19 -9.74 -11.14
C PRO A 91 -3.84 -9.14 -11.54
N CYS A 92 -3.83 -8.04 -12.29
CA CYS A 92 -2.60 -7.42 -12.79
C CYS A 92 -1.83 -6.74 -11.64
N VAL A 93 -2.54 -6.03 -10.76
CA VAL A 93 -1.97 -5.44 -9.54
C VAL A 93 -1.37 -6.53 -8.64
N ASN A 94 -2.07 -7.64 -8.43
CA ASN A 94 -1.59 -8.74 -7.61
C ASN A 94 -0.35 -9.38 -8.23
N ALA A 95 -0.34 -9.61 -9.54
CA ALA A 95 0.83 -10.12 -10.26
C ALA A 95 2.03 -9.17 -10.14
N TRP A 96 1.82 -7.86 -10.33
CA TRP A 96 2.82 -6.82 -10.13
C TRP A 96 3.37 -6.84 -8.71
N TRP A 97 2.50 -6.85 -7.70
CA TRP A 97 2.89 -6.92 -6.30
C TRP A 97 3.77 -8.14 -6.01
N ASN A 98 3.35 -9.32 -6.48
CA ASN A 98 4.10 -10.55 -6.29
C ASN A 98 5.48 -10.49 -6.95
N ASP A 99 5.59 -9.91 -8.16
CA ASP A 99 6.89 -9.69 -8.81
C ASP A 99 7.77 -8.75 -7.96
N ILE A 100 7.33 -7.52 -7.69
CA ILE A 100 8.16 -6.51 -7.05
C ILE A 100 8.54 -6.87 -5.60
N SER A 101 7.66 -7.56 -4.87
CA SER A 101 7.90 -7.97 -3.48
C SER A 101 8.81 -9.19 -3.35
N SER A 102 8.87 -10.04 -4.38
CA SER A 102 9.74 -11.23 -4.40
C SER A 102 11.21 -10.93 -4.74
N ARG A 103 11.53 -9.70 -5.18
CA ARG A 103 12.89 -9.30 -5.52
C ARG A 103 13.81 -9.42 -4.28
N PRO A 104 15.08 -9.88 -4.42
CA PRO A 104 15.97 -10.07 -3.27
C PRO A 104 16.16 -8.83 -2.40
N ALA A 105 16.22 -7.64 -3.00
CA ALA A 105 16.31 -6.38 -2.26
C ALA A 105 15.04 -6.09 -1.46
N SER A 106 13.86 -6.32 -2.04
CA SER A 106 12.56 -6.18 -1.37
C SER A 106 12.45 -7.14 -0.19
N VAL A 107 12.77 -8.42 -0.40
CA VAL A 107 12.76 -9.45 0.65
C VAL A 107 13.65 -9.05 1.82
N LYS A 108 14.89 -8.61 1.54
CA LYS A 108 15.82 -8.14 2.58
C LYS A 108 15.28 -6.95 3.36
N VAL A 109 14.60 -6.01 2.71
CA VAL A 109 13.95 -4.88 3.40
C VAL A 109 12.79 -5.39 4.25
N VAL A 110 11.94 -6.27 3.72
CA VAL A 110 10.78 -6.85 4.45
C VAL A 110 11.21 -7.57 5.72
N GLU A 111 12.32 -8.31 5.68
CA GLU A 111 12.90 -8.98 6.85
C GLU A 111 13.36 -8.01 7.94
N LEU A 112 13.79 -6.80 7.56
CA LEU A 112 14.19 -5.73 8.47
C LEU A 112 13.00 -4.90 8.98
N MET A 113 11.86 -4.94 8.27
CA MET A 113 10.61 -4.27 8.65
C MET A 113 9.88 -5.05 9.75
N LYS A 114 10.42 -4.92 10.97
CA LYS A 114 9.83 -5.41 12.22
C LYS A 114 8.74 -4.44 12.66
N LEU A 115 7.53 -4.96 12.86
CA LEU A 115 6.47 -4.30 13.63
C LEU A 115 6.39 -4.96 15.00
#